data_AF-D3VD04-F1
#
_entry.id   AF-D3VD04-F1
#
_cell.length_a   1.000
_cell.length_b   1.000
_cell.length_c   1.000
_cell.angle_alpha   90.00
_cell.angle_beta   90.00
_cell.angle_gamma   90.00
#
_symmetry.space_group_name_H-M   'P 1'
#
loop_
_entity.id
_entity.type
_entity.pdbx_description
1 polymer ?
#
loop_
_entity_poly.entity_id
_entity_poly.type
_entity_poly.pdbx_seq_one_letter_code
_entity_poly.pdbx_strand_id
1 'polypeptide(L)'
;MNFLPAISARAAKAIRQTVRGWDLSHKTPLSLEVMARWLNPMLRGWIKYYGRFYRSAMGCIASHIDLHLAKWVARKYKRVHGSLAQAYEWLRRIQSAKPGLFAHWEICTRRERSTTRAG
;
A
#
# COMPACT_ATOMS: atom_id res chain seq x y z
N MET A 1 -5.49 21.55 25.73
CA MET A 1 -4.72 20.39 25.18
C MET A 1 -5.42 19.88 23.94
N ASN A 2 -4.93 20.24 22.75
CA ASN A 2 -5.62 19.96 21.49
C ASN A 2 -5.07 18.66 20.87
N PHE A 3 -5.68 17.51 21.20
CA PHE A 3 -5.33 16.23 20.59
C PHE A 3 -5.91 16.20 19.16
N LEU A 4 -5.08 16.52 18.17
CA LEU A 4 -5.37 16.18 16.78
C LEU A 4 -5.54 14.66 16.71
N PRO A 5 -6.73 14.13 16.33
CA PRO A 5 -6.92 12.70 16.39
C PRO A 5 -6.25 12.08 15.17
N ALA A 6 -4.92 11.87 15.22
CA ALA A 6 -4.22 10.92 14.38
C ALA A 6 -5.12 9.70 14.26
N ILE A 7 -5.68 9.43 13.06
CA ILE A 7 -6.73 8.44 12.75
C ILE A 7 -7.38 7.78 13.98
N SER A 8 -8.69 7.98 14.21
CA SER A 8 -9.34 7.26 15.31
C SER A 8 -9.02 5.75 15.20
N ALA A 9 -8.67 5.11 16.33
CA ALA A 9 -8.29 3.70 16.34
C ALA A 9 -9.35 2.81 15.65
N ARG A 10 -10.62 3.25 15.70
CA ARG A 10 -11.76 2.68 14.98
C ARG A 10 -11.60 2.73 13.46
N ALA A 11 -11.27 3.88 12.89
CA ALA A 11 -11.05 4.02 11.44
C ALA A 11 -9.87 3.18 10.97
N ALA A 12 -8.75 3.17 11.71
CA ALA A 12 -7.61 2.34 11.39
C ALA A 12 -7.95 0.83 11.44
N LYS A 13 -8.74 0.41 12.43
CA LYS A 13 -9.22 -0.97 12.55
C LYS A 13 -10.13 -1.36 11.38
N ALA A 14 -11.07 -0.49 11.00
CA ALA A 14 -11.97 -0.72 9.88
C ALA A 14 -11.20 -0.92 8.57
N ILE A 15 -10.22 -0.06 8.28
CA ILE A 15 -9.38 -0.19 7.08
C ILE A 15 -8.62 -1.52 7.08
N ARG A 16 -7.98 -1.90 8.19
CA ARG A 16 -7.28 -3.20 8.29
C ARG A 16 -8.23 -4.38 8.07
N GLN A 17 -9.46 -4.30 8.57
CA GLN A 17 -10.48 -5.32 8.33
C GLN A 17 -10.88 -5.39 6.85
N THR A 18 -11.10 -4.24 6.20
CA THR A 18 -11.39 -4.18 4.76
C THR A 18 -10.26 -4.79 3.94
N VAL A 19 -9.00 -4.40 4.19
CA VAL A 19 -7.84 -4.92 3.46
C VAL A 19 -7.68 -6.43 3.68
N ARG A 20 -7.88 -6.92 4.92
CA ARG A 20 -7.89 -8.36 5.20
C ARG A 20 -9.01 -9.08 4.45
N GLY A 21 -10.21 -8.49 4.39
CA GLY A 21 -11.38 -9.03 3.70
C GLY A 21 -11.23 -9.11 2.18
N TRP A 22 -10.32 -8.33 1.58
CA TRP A 22 -9.98 -8.48 0.16
C TRP A 22 -9.38 -9.84 -0.18
N ASP A 23 -8.76 -10.48 0.81
CA ASP A 23 -8.19 -11.82 0.70
C ASP A 23 -7.33 -11.99 -0.55
N LEU A 24 -6.43 -11.02 -0.76
CA LEU A 24 -5.62 -10.93 -1.98
C LEU A 24 -4.86 -12.22 -2.24
N SER A 25 -4.43 -12.90 -1.17
CA SER A 25 -3.64 -14.11 -1.24
C SER A 25 -4.31 -15.28 -1.99
N HIS A 26 -5.65 -15.33 -2.08
CA HIS A 26 -6.37 -16.34 -2.86
C HIS A 26 -6.71 -15.87 -4.28
N LYS A 27 -6.42 -14.62 -4.63
CA LYS A 27 -6.65 -14.06 -5.98
C LYS A 27 -5.42 -14.20 -6.89
N THR A 28 -4.73 -15.34 -6.81
CA THR A 28 -3.52 -15.62 -7.61
C THR A 28 -3.72 -15.60 -9.13
N PRO A 29 -4.91 -15.86 -9.72
CA PRO A 29 -5.10 -15.76 -11.17
C PRO A 29 -5.03 -14.32 -11.72
N LEU A 30 -5.40 -13.31 -10.91
CA LEU A 30 -5.48 -11.91 -11.36
C LEU A 30 -4.10 -11.36 -11.72
N SER A 31 -3.99 -10.45 -12.69
CA SER A 31 -2.75 -9.71 -12.91
C SER A 31 -2.61 -8.57 -11.89
N LEU A 32 -1.40 -8.03 -11.76
CA LEU A 32 -1.16 -6.88 -10.88
C LEU A 32 -1.94 -5.64 -11.35
N GLU A 33 -2.08 -5.46 -12.66
CA GLU A 33 -2.87 -4.38 -13.28
C GLU A 33 -4.38 -4.53 -13.02
N VAL A 34 -4.90 -5.75 -13.06
CA VAL A 34 -6.31 -6.02 -12.70
C VAL A 34 -6.53 -5.70 -11.21
N MET A 35 -5.60 -6.12 -10.35
CA MET A 35 -5.64 -5.82 -8.93
C MET A 35 -5.58 -4.32 -8.66
N ALA A 36 -4.69 -3.61 -9.35
CA ALA A 36 -4.59 -2.15 -9.28
C ALA A 36 -5.89 -1.45 -9.67
N ARG A 37 -6.53 -1.85 -10.79
CA ARG A 37 -7.82 -1.27 -11.22
C ARG A 37 -8.91 -1.45 -10.16
N TRP A 38 -8.95 -2.60 -9.50
CA TRP A 38 -9.93 -2.87 -8.45
C TRP A 38 -9.65 -2.10 -7.15
N LEU A 39 -8.38 -2.01 -6.74
CA LEU A 39 -8.01 -1.39 -5.46
C LEU A 39 -7.96 0.14 -5.52
N ASN A 40 -7.52 0.71 -6.65
CA ASN A 40 -7.26 2.14 -6.78
C ASN A 40 -8.43 3.07 -6.42
N PRO A 41 -9.70 2.79 -6.75
CA PRO A 41 -10.83 3.63 -6.33
C PRO A 41 -10.93 3.76 -4.79
N MET A 42 -10.79 2.64 -4.06
CA MET A 42 -10.80 2.65 -2.59
C MET A 42 -9.60 3.38 -2.02
N LEU A 43 -8.41 3.11 -2.58
CA LEU A 43 -7.17 3.77 -2.17
C LEU A 43 -7.25 5.29 -2.35
N ARG A 44 -7.75 5.78 -3.50
CA ARG A 44 -7.95 7.21 -3.75
C ARG A 44 -8.91 7.84 -2.74
N GLY A 45 -9.99 7.15 -2.38
CA GLY A 45 -10.92 7.59 -1.33
C GLY A 45 -10.24 7.76 0.03
N TRP A 46 -9.44 6.78 0.45
CA TRP A 46 -8.67 6.85 1.69
C TRP A 46 -7.60 7.94 1.65
N ILE A 47 -6.90 8.10 0.53
CA ILE A 47 -5.88 9.15 0.36
C ILE A 47 -6.52 10.54 0.45
N LYS A 48 -7.69 10.73 -0.20
CA LYS A 48 -8.41 12.01 -0.14
C LYS A 48 -8.84 12.35 1.30
N TYR A 49 -9.30 11.36 2.04
CA TYR A 49 -9.81 11.56 3.41
C TYR A 49 -8.69 11.67 4.45
N TYR A 50 -7.69 10.78 4.41
CA TYR A 50 -6.64 10.69 5.43
C TYR A 50 -5.34 11.42 5.06
N GLY A 51 -5.08 11.66 3.77
CA GLY A 51 -3.78 12.11 3.28
C GLY A 51 -3.34 13.51 3.74
N ARG A 52 -4.28 14.42 4.04
CA ARG A 52 -3.96 15.79 4.46
C ARG A 52 -3.73 15.93 5.96
N PHE A 53 -4.45 15.16 6.78
CA PHE A 53 -4.46 15.33 8.24
C PHE A 53 -3.66 14.25 8.97
N TYR A 54 -3.42 13.09 8.34
CA TYR A 54 -2.93 11.90 9.04
C TYR A 54 -1.79 11.22 8.29
N ARG A 55 -0.69 11.95 8.09
CA ARG A 55 0.46 11.46 7.33
C ARG A 55 1.06 10.16 7.90
N SER A 56 1.21 10.06 9.21
CA SER A 56 1.71 8.85 9.89
C SER A 56 0.74 7.67 9.72
N ALA A 57 -0.56 7.91 9.93
CA ALA A 57 -1.60 6.90 9.74
C ALA A 57 -1.68 6.40 8.30
N MET A 58 -1.59 7.32 7.33
CA MET A 58 -1.60 6.98 5.91
C MET A 58 -0.39 6.11 5.56
N GLY A 59 0.78 6.37 6.17
CA GLY A 59 1.95 5.49 6.08
C GLY A 59 1.65 4.07 6.59
N CYS A 60 1.04 3.94 7.77
CA CYS A 60 0.66 2.62 8.31
C CYS A 60 -0.34 1.87 7.41
N ILE A 61 -1.32 2.57 6.84
CA ILE A 61 -2.29 2.00 5.90
C ILE A 61 -1.59 1.51 4.64
N ALA A 62 -0.74 2.36 4.04
CA ALA A 62 0.06 2.02 2.86
C ALA A 62 0.91 0.76 3.10
N SER A 63 1.65 0.71 4.20
CA SER A 63 2.46 -0.47 4.55
C SER A 63 1.62 -1.73 4.77
N HIS A 64 0.40 -1.60 5.32
CA HIS A 64 -0.50 -2.74 5.48
C HIS A 64 -1.01 -3.27 4.13
N ILE A 65 -1.32 -2.39 3.19
CA ILE A 65 -1.69 -2.79 1.82
C ILE A 65 -0.51 -3.49 1.14
N ASP A 66 0.70 -2.91 1.21
CA ASP A 66 1.90 -3.49 0.61
C ASP A 66 2.24 -4.87 1.21
N LEU A 67 1.95 -5.11 2.49
CA LEU A 67 2.07 -6.44 3.11
C LEU A 67 1.17 -7.48 2.44
N HIS A 68 -0.09 -7.14 2.16
CA HIS A 68 -1.01 -8.07 1.51
C HIS A 68 -0.69 -8.26 0.03
N LEU A 69 -0.22 -7.20 -0.65
CA LEU A 69 0.34 -7.33 -1.98
C LEU A 69 1.56 -8.26 -1.98
N ALA A 70 2.49 -8.11 -1.03
CA ALA A 70 3.68 -8.93 -0.93
C ALA A 70 3.34 -10.40 -0.65
N LYS A 71 2.35 -10.66 0.22
CA LYS A 71 1.81 -12.01 0.44
C LYS A 71 1.20 -12.61 -0.82
N TRP A 72 0.46 -11.82 -1.60
CA TRP A 72 -0.07 -12.27 -2.89
C TRP A 72 1.04 -12.57 -3.90
N VAL A 73 2.06 -11.70 -4.02
CA VAL A 73 3.22 -11.92 -4.89
C VAL A 73 3.95 -13.22 -4.50
N ALA A 74 4.21 -13.42 -3.21
CA ALA A 74 4.87 -14.62 -2.68
C ALA A 74 4.07 -15.90 -2.99
N ARG A 75 2.73 -15.85 -2.96
CA ARG A 75 1.89 -17.00 -3.33
C ARG A 75 1.78 -17.20 -4.84
N LYS A 76 1.69 -16.12 -5.63
CA LYS A 76 1.51 -16.20 -7.09
C LYS A 76 2.76 -16.68 -7.81
N TYR A 77 3.94 -16.19 -7.41
CA TYR A 77 5.18 -16.45 -8.10
C TYR A 77 6.05 -17.44 -7.32
N LYS A 78 6.23 -18.66 -7.86
CA LYS A 78 7.09 -19.69 -7.26
C LYS A 78 8.52 -19.20 -6.99
N ARG A 79 9.04 -18.27 -7.82
CA ARG A 79 10.40 -17.71 -7.69
C ARG A 79 10.62 -16.86 -6.44
N VAL A 80 9.57 -16.29 -5.85
CA VAL A 80 9.63 -15.52 -4.59
C VAL A 80 8.88 -16.22 -3.46
N HIS A 81 8.54 -17.49 -3.67
CA HIS A 81 7.76 -18.28 -2.72
C HIS A 81 8.59 -18.56 -1.46
N GLY A 82 8.01 -18.28 -0.30
CA GLY A 82 8.65 -18.48 1.01
C GLY A 82 9.45 -17.28 1.56
N SER A 83 9.70 -16.22 0.76
CA SER A 83 10.38 -15.02 1.24
C SER A 83 9.56 -13.75 1.01
N LEU A 84 8.96 -13.24 2.09
CA LEU A 84 8.26 -11.95 2.06
C LEU A 84 9.20 -10.80 1.71
N ALA A 85 10.47 -10.88 2.10
CA ALA A 85 11.49 -9.88 1.76
C ALA A 85 11.72 -9.80 0.23
N GLN A 86 11.83 -10.94 -0.45
CA GLN A 86 11.95 -10.98 -1.91
C GLN A 86 10.67 -10.49 -2.61
N ALA A 87 9.49 -10.79 -2.05
CA ALA A 87 8.23 -10.26 -2.57
C ALA A 87 8.15 -8.72 -2.45
N TYR A 88 8.61 -8.15 -1.33
CA TYR A 88 8.73 -6.70 -1.18
C TYR A 88 9.74 -6.10 -2.16
N GLU A 89 10.90 -6.72 -2.35
CA GLU A 89 11.89 -6.29 -3.34
C GLU A 89 11.30 -6.31 -4.76
N TRP A 90 10.55 -7.36 -5.09
CA TRP A 90 9.84 -7.44 -6.37
C TRP A 90 8.83 -6.29 -6.53
N LEU A 91 8.01 -6.02 -5.51
CA LEU A 91 7.08 -4.89 -5.52
C LEU A 91 7.79 -3.56 -5.67
N ARG A 92 8.91 -3.34 -4.97
CA ARG A 92 9.72 -2.12 -5.08
C ARG A 92 10.23 -1.90 -6.51
N ARG A 93 10.68 -2.96 -7.20
CA ARG A 93 11.09 -2.86 -8.62
C ARG A 93 9.93 -2.45 -9.52
N ILE A 94 8.75 -3.01 -9.31
CA ILE A 94 7.55 -2.61 -10.06
C ILE A 94 7.14 -1.18 -9.73
N GLN A 95 7.23 -0.77 -8.45
CA GLN A 95 6.95 0.60 -8.03
C GLN A 95 7.90 1.60 -8.69
N SER A 96 9.19 1.29 -8.78
CA SER A 96 10.16 2.14 -9.48
C SER A 96 9.85 2.26 -10.98
N ALA A 97 9.42 1.17 -11.62
CA ALA A 97 9.08 1.16 -13.04
C ALA A 97 7.71 1.80 -13.35
N LYS A 98 6.72 1.63 -12.46
CA LYS A 98 5.33 2.08 -12.62
C LYS A 98 4.81 2.68 -11.30
N PRO A 99 5.31 3.87 -10.90
CA PRO A 99 4.97 4.46 -9.59
C PRO A 99 3.49 4.82 -9.44
N GLY A 100 2.77 5.03 -10.55
CA GLY A 100 1.33 5.31 -10.56
C GLY A 100 0.43 4.06 -10.64
N LEU A 101 0.99 2.85 -10.59
CA LEU A 101 0.18 1.62 -10.67
C LEU A 101 -0.79 1.51 -9.51
N PHE A 102 -0.33 1.77 -8.28
CA PHE A 102 -1.18 1.90 -7.11
C PHE A 102 -1.19 3.33 -6.60
N ALA A 103 -2.37 3.85 -6.26
CA ALA A 103 -2.52 5.24 -5.85
C ALA A 103 -1.69 5.60 -4.59
N HIS A 104 -1.46 4.66 -3.67
CA HIS A 104 -0.68 4.92 -2.46
C HIS A 104 0.83 4.94 -2.69
N TRP A 105 1.32 4.37 -3.81
CA TRP A 105 2.75 4.39 -4.14
C TRP A 105 3.26 5.80 -4.44
N GLU A 106 2.43 6.68 -5.00
CA GLU A 106 2.77 8.07 -5.26
C GLU A 106 3.08 8.85 -3.97
N ILE A 107 2.45 8.46 -2.85
CA ILE A 107 2.68 9.09 -1.54
C ILE A 107 4.08 8.74 -1.01
N CYS A 108 4.52 7.49 -1.21
CA CYS A 108 5.87 7.05 -0.84
C CYS A 108 6.94 7.69 -1.74
N THR A 109 6.74 7.75 -3.06
CA THR A 109 7.74 8.34 -3.99
C THR A 109 7.93 9.85 -3.83
N ARG A 110 6.89 10.58 -3.37
CA ARG A 110 7.02 12.01 -3.05
C ARG A 110 7.92 12.23 -1.81
N ARG A 111 8.03 11.23 -0.93
CA ARG A 111 8.89 11.29 0.27
C ARG A 111 10.38 11.19 -0.08
N GLU A 112 10.75 10.32 -1.02
CA GLU A 112 12.14 10.12 -1.43
C GLU A 112 12.69 11.32 -2.22
N ARG A 113 11.87 11.95 -3.08
CA ARG A 113 12.26 13.17 -3.81
C ARG A 113 12.50 14.40 -2.92
N SER A 114 11.96 14.42 -1.69
CA SER A 114 12.18 15.52 -0.74
C SER A 114 13.48 15.38 0.08
N THR A 115 14.16 14.24 0.02
CA THR A 115 15.43 13.97 0.74
C THR A 115 16.65 13.99 -0.17
N THR A 116 16.50 14.22 -1.48
CA THR A 116 17.62 14.33 -2.45
C THR A 116 17.68 15.72 -3.09
N ARG A 117 17.36 16.76 -2.30
CA ARG A 117 17.72 18.16 -2.53
C ARG A 117 18.10 18.81 -1.19
N ALA A 118 19.20 18.34 -0.63
CA ALA A 118 20.07 19.16 0.21
C ALA A 118 21.45 19.00 -0.42
N GLY A 119 22.02 20.12 -0.85
CA GLY A 119 23.34 20.19 -1.47
C GLY A 119 24.47 19.93 -0.49
#